data_AF-A0A0D0D7G5-F1
#
_entry.id   AF-A0A0D0D7G5-F1
#
_cell.length_a   1.000
_cell.length_b   1.000
_cell.length_c   1.000
_cell.angle_alpha   90.00
_cell.angle_beta   90.00
_cell.angle_gamma   90.00
#
_symmetry.space_group_name_H-M   'P 1'
#
loop_
_entity.id
_entity.type
_entity.pdbx_description
1 polymer ?
#
loop_
_entity_poly.entity_id
_entity_poly.type
_entity_poly.pdbx_seq_one_letter_code
_entity_poly.pdbx_strand_id
1 'polypeptide(L)'
;REGNPSQFTQAAEARHDQPIYTLVDTLSGTLYYFTASRPPTVCLFTGREGGLGRFVLCSESCTINELHKETVVRMPSYIGRAMLLSDWVALGGVDDQNDH
;
A
#
# COMPACT_ATOMS: atom_id res chain seq x y z
N ARG A 1 -2.43 -11.60 -29.48
CA ARG A 1 -2.63 -10.77 -28.27
C ARG A 1 -1.44 -11.07 -27.38
N GLU A 2 -0.45 -10.18 -27.33
CA GLU A 2 0.64 -10.29 -26.36
C GLU A 2 -0.01 -10.37 -24.96
N GLY A 3 0.36 -11.40 -24.22
CA GLY A 3 -0.18 -11.63 -22.89
C GLY A 3 0.23 -10.46 -22.01
N ASN A 4 -0.75 -9.83 -21.36
CA ASN A 4 -0.49 -8.87 -20.31
C ASN A 4 0.48 -9.54 -19.32
N PRO A 5 1.70 -8.99 -19.10
CA PRO A 5 2.65 -9.62 -18.21
C PRO A 5 1.95 -9.88 -16.88
N SER A 6 2.12 -11.10 -16.35
CA SER A 6 1.51 -11.45 -15.07
C SER A 6 1.87 -10.37 -14.04
N GLN A 7 0.95 -10.01 -13.14
CA GLN A 7 1.21 -8.97 -12.14
C GLN A 7 2.52 -9.24 -11.35
N PHE A 8 2.87 -10.52 -11.20
CA PHE A 8 4.16 -10.96 -10.67
C PHE A 8 5.35 -10.47 -11.52
N THR A 9 5.33 -10.64 -12.84
CA THR A 9 6.37 -10.15 -13.75
C THR A 9 6.53 -8.64 -13.63
N GLN A 10 5.43 -7.90 -13.59
CA GLN A 10 5.47 -6.44 -13.43
C GLN A 10 6.09 -6.03 -12.09
N ALA A 11 5.77 -6.74 -10.99
CA ALA A 11 6.39 -6.50 -9.69
C ALA A 11 7.90 -6.83 -9.70
N ALA A 12 8.29 -7.94 -10.33
CA ALA A 12 9.68 -8.37 -10.44
C ALA A 12 10.55 -7.39 -11.25
N GLU A 13 9.98 -6.77 -12.30
CA GLU A 13 10.66 -5.80 -13.15
C GLU A 13 10.73 -4.40 -12.52
N ALA A 14 9.77 -4.04 -11.66
CA ALA A 14 9.70 -2.70 -11.08
C ALA A 14 10.92 -2.35 -10.20
N ARG A 15 11.43 -3.33 -9.44
CA ARG A 15 12.55 -3.18 -8.49
C ARG A 15 13.28 -4.52 -8.33
N HIS A 16 14.25 -4.80 -9.20
CA HIS A 16 14.98 -6.08 -9.22
C HIS A 16 15.71 -6.44 -7.91
N ASP A 17 16.01 -5.47 -7.05
CA ASP A 17 16.77 -5.67 -5.79
C ASP A 17 15.88 -5.66 -4.53
N GLN A 18 14.55 -5.69 -4.69
CA GLN A 18 13.62 -5.74 -3.56
C GLN A 18 12.89 -7.08 -3.49
N PRO A 19 12.63 -7.60 -2.27
CA PRO A 19 11.76 -8.76 -2.10
C PRO A 19 10.37 -8.52 -2.69
N ILE A 20 9.80 -9.56 -3.28
CA ILE A 20 8.41 -9.58 -3.74
C ILE A 20 7.54 -10.11 -2.60
N TYR A 21 6.49 -9.37 -2.31
CA TYR A 21 5.44 -9.72 -1.36
C TYR A 21 4.11 -9.91 -2.08
N THR A 22 3.20 -10.63 -1.42
CA THR A 22 1.84 -10.88 -1.90
C THR A 22 0.84 -10.46 -0.85
N LEU A 23 -0.13 -9.64 -1.24
CA LEU A 23 -1.34 -9.38 -0.46
C LEU A 23 -2.46 -10.26 -1.00
N VAL A 24 -3.04 -11.06 -0.12
CA VAL A 24 -4.19 -11.92 -0.43
C VAL A 24 -5.45 -11.21 0.06
N ASP A 25 -6.28 -10.71 -0.85
CA ASP A 25 -7.60 -10.21 -0.49
C ASP A 25 -8.57 -11.39 -0.38
N THR A 26 -8.96 -11.71 0.86
CA THR A 26 -9.86 -12.82 1.15
C THR A 26 -11.33 -12.51 0.86
N LEU A 27 -11.70 -11.25 0.60
CA LEU A 27 -13.06 -10.91 0.22
C LEU A 27 -13.31 -11.20 -1.26
N SER A 28 -12.41 -10.75 -2.14
CA SER A 28 -12.54 -10.95 -3.59
C SER A 28 -11.82 -12.18 -4.12
N GLY A 29 -10.91 -12.77 -3.34
CA GLY A 29 -10.01 -13.84 -3.80
C GLY A 29 -8.89 -13.33 -4.72
N THR A 30 -8.65 -12.03 -4.77
CA THR A 30 -7.63 -11.42 -5.63
C THR A 30 -6.26 -11.42 -4.94
N LEU A 31 -5.23 -11.75 -5.71
CA LEU A 31 -3.83 -11.64 -5.29
C LEU A 31 -3.23 -10.34 -5.83
N TYR A 32 -2.42 -9.68 -5.00
CA TYR A 32 -1.67 -8.49 -5.38
C TYR A 32 -0.18 -8.71 -5.11
N TYR A 33 0.63 -8.78 -6.16
CA TYR A 33 2.08 -8.84 -6.08
C TYR A 33 2.68 -7.42 -6.08
N PHE A 34 3.62 -7.16 -5.17
CA PHE A 34 4.31 -5.87 -5.06
C PHE A 34 5.70 -6.04 -4.46
N THR A 35 6.56 -5.06 -4.66
CA THR A 35 7.87 -4.97 -4.01
C THR A 35 7.80 -4.01 -2.82
N ALA A 36 8.60 -4.30 -1.79
CA ALA A 36 8.77 -3.48 -0.60
C ALA A 36 10.18 -3.68 -0.01
N SER A 37 10.69 -2.71 0.74
CA SER A 37 11.99 -2.87 1.40
C SER A 37 11.88 -3.70 2.67
N ARG A 38 10.76 -3.57 3.38
CA ARG A 38 10.41 -4.34 4.58
C ARG A 38 9.01 -4.93 4.44
N PRO A 39 8.71 -6.04 5.14
CA PRO A 39 7.35 -6.58 5.18
C PRO A 39 6.37 -5.52 5.70
N PRO A 40 5.29 -5.20 4.96
CA PRO A 40 4.28 -4.28 5.47
C PRO A 40 3.50 -4.88 6.63
N THR A 41 3.27 -4.09 7.66
CA THR A 41 2.51 -4.47 8.87
C THR A 41 1.20 -3.69 9.01
N VAL A 42 1.09 -2.54 8.34
CA VAL A 42 -0.08 -1.64 8.40
C VAL A 42 -0.59 -1.34 7.00
N CYS A 43 -1.91 -1.28 6.84
CA CYS A 43 -2.59 -0.87 5.62
C CYS A 43 -3.44 0.37 5.89
N LEU A 44 -3.05 1.52 5.33
CA LEU A 44 -3.79 2.77 5.44
C LEU A 44 -4.65 2.98 4.20
N PHE A 45 -5.96 3.17 4.39
CA PHE A 45 -6.86 3.56 3.34
C PHE A 45 -6.94 5.09 3.24
N THR A 46 -6.41 5.67 2.15
CA THR A 46 -6.22 7.13 2.06
C THR A 46 -7.18 7.83 1.09
N GLY A 47 -8.16 7.11 0.54
CA GLY A 47 -9.15 7.68 -0.37
C GLY A 47 -9.41 6.84 -1.62
N ARG A 48 -10.21 7.39 -2.54
CA ARG A 48 -10.67 6.71 -3.77
C ARG A 48 -10.52 7.63 -4.97
N GLU A 49 -10.14 7.05 -6.10
CA GLU A 49 -10.05 7.71 -7.40
C GLU A 49 -10.51 6.72 -8.48
N GLY A 50 -11.46 7.12 -9.33
CA GLY A 50 -11.90 6.27 -10.45
C GLY A 50 -12.47 4.90 -10.06
N GLY A 51 -13.09 4.76 -8.88
CA GLY A 51 -13.62 3.48 -8.39
C GLY A 51 -12.58 2.56 -7.73
N LEU A 52 -11.31 2.96 -7.70
CA LEU A 52 -10.23 2.26 -6.99
C LEU A 52 -9.89 3.00 -5.69
N GLY A 53 -9.72 2.24 -4.61
CA GLY A 53 -9.16 2.71 -3.35
C GLY A 53 -7.63 2.75 -3.40
N ARG A 54 -7.05 3.79 -2.79
CA ARG A 54 -5.61 3.90 -2.57
C ARG A 54 -5.28 3.33 -1.19
N PHE A 55 -4.58 2.20 -1.17
CA PHE A 55 -4.13 1.54 0.04
C PHE A 55 -2.62 1.69 0.14
N VAL A 56 -2.17 2.38 1.18
CA VAL A 56 -0.76 2.59 1.45
C VAL A 56 -0.33 1.50 2.44
N LEU A 57 0.57 0.64 1.98
CA LEU A 57 1.16 -0.40 2.82
C LEU A 57 2.40 0.18 3.48
N CYS A 58 2.42 0.13 4.81
CA CYS A 58 3.48 0.69 5.64
C CYS A 58 4.13 -0.40 6.50
N SER A 59 5.42 -0.24 6.77
CA SER A 59 6.09 -0.93 7.87
C SER A 59 6.08 0.00 9.09
N GLU A 60 5.87 -0.57 10.26
CA GLU A 60 5.93 0.16 11.52
C GLU A 60 7.34 0.09 12.11
N SER A 61 7.85 1.23 12.56
CA SER A 61 9.05 1.30 13.40
C SER A 61 8.65 1.61 14.83
N CYS A 62 8.45 0.56 15.64
CA CYS A 62 7.98 0.70 17.03
C CYS A 62 8.94 1.50 17.92
N THR A 63 10.22 1.62 17.54
CA THR A 63 11.23 2.37 18.31
C THR A 63 11.03 3.88 18.24
N ILE A 64 10.45 4.38 17.16
CA ILE A 64 10.29 5.81 16.87
C ILE A 64 8.83 6.20 16.63
N ASN A 65 7.90 5.25 16.77
CA ASN A 65 6.46 5.44 16.54
C ASN A 65 6.16 6.05 15.15
N GLU A 66 6.83 5.53 14.12
CA GLU A 66 6.69 6.00 12.75
C GLU A 66 6.15 4.90 11.82
N LEU A 67 5.36 5.32 10.84
CA LEU A 67 4.96 4.48 9.71
C LEU A 67 5.77 4.84 8.48
N HIS A 68 6.51 3.87 7.96
CA HIS A 68 7.32 4.04 6.77
C HIS A 68 6.56 3.46 5.58
N LYS A 69 6.28 4.29 4.57
CA LYS A 69 5.61 3.85 3.34
C LYS A 69 6.50 2.85 2.60
N GLU A 70 5.97 1.65 2.38
CA GLU A 70 6.63 0.61 1.60
C GLU A 70 6.11 0.60 0.15
N THR A 71 4.79 0.56 -0.04
CA THR A 71 4.19 0.58 -1.38
C THR A 71 2.77 1.13 -1.38
N VAL A 72 2.21 1.34 -2.57
CA VAL A 72 0.81 1.71 -2.77
C VAL A 72 0.14 0.67 -3.65
N VAL A 73 -0.90 0.03 -3.13
CA VAL A 73 -1.73 -0.90 -3.90
C VAL A 73 -3.06 -0.23 -4.24
N ARG A 74 -3.46 -0.36 -5.50
CA ARG A 74 -4.79 0.08 -5.95
C ARG A 74 -5.72 -1.12 -6.00
N MET A 75 -6.75 -1.10 -5.16
CA MET A 75 -7.73 -2.18 -5.05
C MET A 75 -9.14 -1.62 -5.23
N PRO A 76 -10.12 -2.42 -5.68
CA PRO A 76 -11.51 -1.98 -5.74
C PRO A 76 -12.00 -1.30 -4.46
N SER A 77 -12.67 -0.16 -4.60
CA SER A 77 -13.11 0.67 -3.47
C SER A 77 -14.00 -0.03 -2.44
N TYR A 78 -14.65 -1.12 -2.84
CA TYR A 78 -15.51 -1.91 -1.95
C TYR A 78 -14.72 -2.68 -0.89
N ILE A 79 -13.46 -3.02 -1.15
CA ILE A 79 -12.61 -3.73 -0.19
C ILE A 79 -12.44 -2.88 1.07
N GLY A 80 -12.16 -1.58 0.89
CA GLY A 80 -12.04 -0.65 2.02
C GLY A 80 -13.33 -0.46 2.82
N ARG A 81 -14.51 -0.83 2.29
CA ARG A 81 -15.77 -0.82 3.04
C ARG A 81 -15.99 -2.10 3.86
N ALA A 82 -15.31 -3.18 3.49
CA ALA A 82 -15.41 -4.47 4.15
C ALA A 82 -14.32 -4.67 5.21
N MET A 83 -13.29 -3.82 5.21
CA MET A 83 -12.26 -3.82 6.25
C MET A 83 -12.83 -3.35 7.58
N LEU A 84 -12.41 -4.01 8.66
CA LEU A 84 -12.64 -3.50 10.01
C LEU A 84 -11.70 -2.33 10.25
N LEU A 85 -12.25 -1.18 10.66
CA LEU A 85 -11.46 -0.03 11.04
C LEU A 85 -10.78 -0.34 12.38
N SER A 86 -9.44 -0.38 12.39
CA SER A 86 -8.67 -0.57 13.62
C SER A 86 -8.43 0.76 14.35
N ASP A 87 -8.00 1.79 13.61
CA ASP A 87 -7.79 3.14 14.13
C ASP A 87 -7.71 4.17 12.98
N TRP A 88 -7.65 5.45 13.31
CA TRP A 88 -7.43 6.55 12.36
C TRP A 88 -6.05 7.20 12.59
N VAL A 89 -5.40 7.60 11.50
CA VAL A 89 -4.12 8.32 11.55
C VAL A 89 -4.30 9.69 10.91
N ALA A 90 -3.96 10.74 11.64
CA ALA A 90 -3.86 12.09 11.08
C ALA A 90 -2.61 12.18 10.21
N LEU A 91 -2.79 12.54 8.93
CA LEU A 91 -1.67 12.89 8.05
C LEU A 91 -1.49 14.41 8.12
N GLY A 92 -0.56 14.87 8.96
CA GLY A 92 -0.17 16.28 9.08
C GLY A 92 1.22 16.50 8.51
N GLY A 93 1.37 17.42 7.56
CA GLY A 93 2.66 17.95 7.14
C GLY A 93 3.13 18.96 8.20
N VAL A 94 4.42 18.92 8.54
CA VAL A 94 5.06 20.07 9.17
C VAL A 94 4.92 21.22 8.17
N ASP A 95 4.11 22.22 8.50
CA ASP A 95 4.17 23.48 7.78
C ASP A 95 5.61 23.97 7.89
N ASP A 96 6.31 24.12 6.76
CA ASP A 96 7.61 24.78 6.73
C ASP A 96 7.42 26.19 7.32
N GLN A 97 7.71 26.35 8.61
CA GLN A 97 7.98 27.66 9.19
C GLN A 97 9.31 28.16 8.64
N ASN A 98 9.30 28.61 7.39
CA ASN A 98 10.26 29.60 6.92
C ASN A 98 9.55 30.95 6.91
N ASP A 99 9.47 31.52 8.10
CA ASP A 99 9.14 32.92 8.33
C ASP A 99 10.48 33.69 8.37
N HIS A 100 10.90 34.24 7.22
CA HIS A 100 11.94 35.26 7.09
C HIS A 100 11.50 36.31 6.07
#